data_AF-A0AAU9JNA9-F1
#
_entry.id   AF-A0AAU9JNA9-F1
#
_cell.length_a   1.000
_cell.length_b   1.000
_cell.length_c   1.000
_cell.angle_alpha   90.00
_cell.angle_beta   90.00
_cell.angle_gamma   90.00
#
_symmetry.space_group_name_H-M   'P 1'
#
loop_
_entity.id
_entity.type
_entity.pdbx_description
1 polymer ?
#
loop_
_entity_poly.entity_id
_entity_poly.type
_entity_poly.pdbx_seq_one_letter_code
_entity_poly.pdbx_strand_id
1 'polypeptide(L)'
;MESSLKVATTYAWGKNKDGELSQGSSKDVLLPTPCKGIKNKNLIMVISGGQHSAAIDSTGKLYTCGSYLHGKLGIEDLTTVSVLSFTPVTALKDKVVRQVACGDYHTLCLLEDGSVYTWGGTLHKKLGQRGAGKNINHPGLVSAFNDKDVIYVDCGDFHSMALTADGKVYSWGGGGSFFNRGQCGHGNTNDVDNPQIIAGLQNKFITMISCGGYHTLAVTDNNEVYAWGSGLYGECGFGEFLNATSPKQVLMPWIKRNGDNQYGEIVQISGGGHHSLVLTSAGYVFSFGFASHGQLGLRNTVNQAEPRLVSDLRTKPVKMIAAGWNHSLVLTQRGDVFACGYGFFGQLGLGDDESKTIFTHVSTLGSKKVERIYAGGNHSWALLDPAEPIRADYEPPSPLPAEMSLLDISRVPSPPPSIQQRSGTPDSLNRSMRLEGSFQKPETLLQIAYSDIQYSHRFIRFMLKETSLEVGKAKAEEFVHEMYMSELGVLYHRIQEDDDIVEVTNSEPIVASAGGELSFTCLLVCDPTKNDPPVTIESYIGEPSQLTVFLKAQQMTSNPTQAALSEWVRFFLLKVGSFCSKPPKFFELRPISYYMNL
;
A
#
# COMPACT_ATOMS: atom_id res chain seq x y z
N MET A 1 6.26 -48.22 16.62
CA MET A 1 6.54 -47.46 15.39
C MET A 1 6.09 -46.04 15.65
N GLU A 2 7.01 -45.17 16.07
CA GLU A 2 6.73 -43.73 16.09
C GLU A 2 6.50 -43.32 14.64
N SER A 3 5.27 -42.91 14.31
CA SER A 3 5.01 -42.23 13.05
C SER A 3 5.87 -40.98 13.05
N SER A 4 6.91 -40.93 12.23
CA SER A 4 7.64 -39.70 11.98
C SER A 4 6.63 -38.67 11.49
N LEU A 5 6.33 -37.68 12.32
CA LEU A 5 5.49 -36.54 11.94
C LEU A 5 6.12 -35.93 10.69
N LYS A 6 5.44 -36.09 9.55
CA LYS A 6 5.91 -35.49 8.29
C LYS A 6 5.86 -33.97 8.46
N VAL A 7 6.99 -33.31 8.22
CA VAL A 7 7.13 -31.86 8.34
C VAL A 7 6.71 -31.22 7.03
N ALA A 8 5.72 -30.32 7.04
CA ALA A 8 5.35 -29.55 5.85
C ALA A 8 6.53 -28.66 5.42
N THR A 9 6.87 -28.69 4.13
CA THR A 9 7.88 -27.77 3.59
C THR A 9 7.24 -26.42 3.33
N THR A 10 7.88 -25.34 3.79
CA THR A 10 7.46 -23.96 3.58
C THR A 10 8.34 -23.33 2.51
N TYR A 11 7.74 -22.72 1.50
CA TYR A 11 8.41 -21.96 0.44
C TYR A 11 8.15 -20.47 0.63
N ALA A 12 9.16 -19.65 0.34
CA ALA A 12 9.12 -18.20 0.46
C ALA A 12 9.79 -17.55 -0.75
N TRP A 13 9.26 -16.42 -1.21
CA TRP A 13 9.83 -15.62 -2.31
C TRP A 13 9.37 -14.16 -2.22
N GLY A 14 10.06 -13.26 -2.94
CA GLY A 14 9.86 -11.82 -2.93
C GLY A 14 10.96 -11.05 -2.20
N LYS A 15 10.60 -9.88 -1.69
CA LYS A 15 11.46 -8.98 -0.92
C LYS A 15 11.94 -9.64 0.37
N ASN A 16 13.21 -9.45 0.71
CA ASN A 16 13.84 -10.03 1.88
C ASN A 16 14.93 -9.14 2.49
N LYS A 17 14.95 -7.84 2.18
CA LYS A 17 15.99 -6.89 2.64
C LYS A 17 16.15 -6.88 4.17
N ASP A 18 15.05 -7.05 4.90
CA ASP A 18 15.00 -7.05 6.35
C ASP A 18 14.96 -8.47 6.95
N GLY A 19 15.01 -9.52 6.11
CA GLY A 19 14.89 -10.92 6.54
C GLY A 19 13.46 -11.44 6.59
N GLU A 20 12.54 -10.81 5.87
CA GLU A 20 11.11 -11.11 5.84
C GLU A 20 10.81 -12.56 5.45
N LEU A 21 11.67 -13.20 4.64
CA LEU A 21 11.51 -14.58 4.17
C LEU A 21 12.15 -15.64 5.08
N SER A 22 12.80 -15.22 6.18
CA SER A 22 13.49 -16.13 7.09
C SER A 22 14.50 -17.05 6.37
N GLN A 23 15.27 -16.50 5.44
CA GLN A 23 16.25 -17.27 4.64
C GLN A 23 17.66 -17.33 5.27
N GLY A 24 17.87 -16.65 6.41
CA GLY A 24 19.20 -16.44 6.97
C GLY A 24 20.06 -15.47 6.14
N SER A 25 19.43 -14.69 5.26
CA SER A 25 20.05 -13.70 4.40
C SER A 25 19.11 -12.51 4.19
N SER A 26 19.63 -11.40 3.68
CA SER A 26 18.90 -10.20 3.30
C SER A 26 18.66 -10.07 1.78
N LYS A 27 18.84 -11.17 1.03
CA LYS A 27 18.71 -11.17 -0.44
C LYS A 27 17.29 -11.53 -0.85
N ASP A 28 16.71 -10.72 -1.73
CA ASP A 28 15.45 -11.01 -2.39
C ASP A 28 15.51 -12.33 -3.15
N VAL A 29 14.35 -12.97 -3.30
CA VAL A 29 14.25 -14.32 -3.86
C VAL A 29 13.17 -14.31 -4.94
N LEU A 30 13.57 -14.44 -6.21
CA LEU A 30 12.64 -14.31 -7.34
C LEU A 30 11.80 -15.57 -7.62
N LEU A 31 12.19 -16.72 -7.04
CA LEU A 31 11.52 -18.01 -7.21
C LEU A 31 11.18 -18.62 -5.86
N PRO A 32 10.02 -19.30 -5.72
CA PRO A 32 9.68 -20.07 -4.53
C PRO A 32 10.85 -20.93 -4.04
N THR A 33 11.41 -20.58 -2.89
CA THR A 33 12.59 -21.24 -2.32
C THR A 33 12.25 -21.80 -0.95
N PRO A 34 12.66 -23.04 -0.61
CA PRO A 34 12.43 -23.59 0.72
C PRO A 34 12.98 -22.66 1.81
N CYS A 35 12.16 -22.36 2.81
CA CYS A 35 12.54 -21.51 3.94
C CYS A 35 13.59 -22.23 4.80
N LYS A 36 14.73 -21.58 5.04
CA LYS A 36 15.86 -22.17 5.79
C LYS A 36 15.78 -21.94 7.30
N GLY A 37 15.15 -20.85 7.73
CA GLY A 37 15.13 -20.42 9.13
C GLY A 37 14.16 -21.19 10.03
N ILE A 38 13.48 -22.22 9.51
CA ILE A 38 12.62 -23.11 10.28
C ILE A 38 13.00 -24.56 9.96
N LYS A 39 13.95 -25.10 10.73
CA LYS A 39 14.30 -26.51 10.66
C LYS A 39 13.38 -27.31 11.59
N ASN A 40 12.81 -28.40 11.07
CA ASN A 40 12.05 -29.38 11.85
C ASN A 40 10.81 -28.83 12.59
N LYS A 41 10.20 -27.74 12.09
CA LYS A 41 8.89 -27.29 12.59
C LYS A 41 7.85 -27.43 11.50
N ASN A 42 6.69 -27.94 11.89
CA ASN A 42 5.54 -28.03 11.02
C ASN A 42 4.74 -26.74 11.15
N LEU A 43 4.93 -25.80 10.21
CA LEU A 43 4.14 -24.56 10.20
C LEU A 43 2.72 -24.82 9.72
N ILE A 44 1.76 -24.22 10.40
CA ILE A 44 0.35 -24.26 10.02
C ILE A 44 -0.13 -22.93 9.44
N MET A 45 0.51 -21.82 9.82
CA MET A 45 0.17 -20.47 9.40
C MET A 45 1.41 -19.60 9.23
N VAL A 46 1.44 -18.76 8.20
CA VAL A 46 2.43 -17.70 8.02
C VAL A 46 1.68 -16.44 7.59
N ILE A 47 1.84 -15.34 8.28
CA ILE A 47 1.22 -14.06 7.94
C ILE A 47 2.32 -13.01 7.87
N SER A 48 2.15 -12.01 7.02
CA SER A 48 3.18 -11.03 6.73
C SER A 48 2.59 -9.64 6.61
N GLY A 49 3.26 -8.67 7.22
CA GLY A 49 3.01 -7.24 7.00
C GLY A 49 3.97 -6.67 5.95
N GLY A 50 4.18 -5.36 5.98
CA GLY A 50 5.05 -4.66 5.03
C GLY A 50 6.53 -5.09 5.04
N GLN A 51 7.11 -5.33 6.23
CA GLN A 51 8.54 -5.66 6.40
C GLN A 51 8.80 -6.72 7.48
N HIS A 52 7.79 -7.50 7.85
CA HIS A 52 7.97 -8.59 8.81
C HIS A 52 7.00 -9.72 8.55
N SER A 53 7.35 -10.91 9.05
CA SER A 53 6.54 -12.11 8.95
C SER A 53 6.41 -12.75 10.32
N ALA A 54 5.26 -13.36 10.56
CA ALA A 54 4.97 -14.17 11.72
C ALA A 54 4.50 -15.56 11.28
N ALA A 55 4.86 -16.59 12.05
CA ALA A 55 4.50 -17.96 11.76
C ALA A 55 4.08 -18.71 13.01
N ILE A 56 3.10 -19.60 12.88
CA ILE A 56 2.62 -20.48 13.95
C ILE A 56 2.91 -21.92 13.56
N ASP A 57 3.55 -22.66 14.46
CA ASP A 57 3.75 -24.11 14.29
C ASP A 57 2.54 -24.93 14.77
N SER A 58 2.52 -26.23 14.47
CA SER A 58 1.42 -27.14 14.84
C SER A 58 1.24 -27.33 16.36
N THR A 59 2.12 -26.77 17.18
CA THR A 59 1.99 -26.76 18.65
C THR A 59 1.43 -25.43 19.17
N GLY A 60 1.15 -24.47 18.29
CA GLY A 60 0.67 -23.14 18.64
C GLY A 60 1.79 -22.18 19.07
N LYS A 61 3.07 -22.50 18.79
CA LYS A 61 4.18 -21.58 19.09
C LYS A 61 4.34 -20.55 18.00
N LEU A 62 4.50 -19.30 18.42
CA LEU A 62 4.68 -18.14 17.54
C LEU A 62 6.16 -17.82 17.30
N TYR A 63 6.48 -17.55 16.04
CA TYR A 63 7.79 -17.12 15.56
C TYR A 63 7.65 -15.85 14.72
N THR A 64 8.64 -14.97 14.76
CA THR A 64 8.68 -13.75 13.94
C THR A 64 10.05 -13.50 13.31
N CYS A 65 10.08 -12.86 12.15
CA CYS A 65 11.31 -12.41 11.46
C CYS A 65 11.05 -11.13 10.66
N GLY A 66 12.11 -10.52 10.13
CA GLY A 66 12.05 -9.25 9.39
C GLY A 66 12.55 -8.07 10.21
N SER A 67 12.05 -6.87 9.89
CA SER A 67 12.42 -5.62 10.54
C SER A 67 11.90 -5.54 11.98
N TYR A 68 12.79 -5.21 12.93
CA TYR A 68 12.46 -4.97 14.33
C TYR A 68 11.93 -3.54 14.59
N LEU A 69 11.95 -2.66 13.59
CA LEU A 69 11.53 -1.27 13.79
C LEU A 69 10.14 -1.17 14.43
N HIS A 70 10.03 -0.29 15.41
CA HIS A 70 8.84 -0.08 16.25
C HIS A 70 8.45 -1.27 17.15
N GLY A 71 9.30 -2.29 17.32
CA GLY A 71 9.03 -3.41 18.21
C GLY A 71 8.07 -4.46 17.65
N LYS A 72 7.74 -4.42 16.36
CA LYS A 72 6.69 -5.24 15.72
C LYS A 72 6.94 -6.76 15.74
N LEU A 73 8.15 -7.19 16.05
CA LEU A 73 8.48 -8.61 16.22
C LEU A 73 8.10 -9.15 17.61
N GLY A 74 7.95 -8.31 18.63
CA GLY A 74 7.57 -8.78 19.97
C GLY A 74 8.68 -9.57 20.68
N ILE A 75 9.92 -9.43 20.21
CA ILE A 75 11.12 -10.06 20.76
C ILE A 75 11.88 -8.99 21.54
N GLU A 76 12.15 -9.27 22.81
CA GLU A 76 12.90 -8.38 23.70
C GLU A 76 14.42 -8.47 23.46
N ASP A 77 15.15 -7.45 23.92
CA ASP A 77 16.62 -7.42 23.95
C ASP A 77 17.34 -7.61 22.60
N LEU A 78 16.71 -7.21 21.50
CA LEU A 78 17.36 -7.20 20.19
C LEU A 78 18.39 -6.08 20.08
N THR A 79 19.63 -6.46 19.74
CA THR A 79 20.71 -5.53 19.39
C THR A 79 20.76 -5.21 17.88
N THR A 80 19.91 -5.88 17.09
CA THR A 80 19.86 -5.75 15.63
C THR A 80 18.57 -5.09 15.17
N VAL A 81 18.62 -4.42 14.01
CA VAL A 81 17.45 -3.80 13.37
C VAL A 81 16.61 -4.80 12.56
N SER A 82 17.17 -5.99 12.29
CA SER A 82 16.58 -7.03 11.44
C SER A 82 16.85 -8.42 12.00
N VAL A 83 15.88 -9.33 11.84
CA VAL A 83 15.92 -10.73 12.27
C VAL A 83 15.78 -11.61 11.03
N LEU A 84 16.87 -12.25 10.60
CA LEU A 84 16.96 -12.96 9.31
C LEU A 84 16.41 -14.38 9.33
N SER A 85 15.97 -14.86 10.49
CA SER A 85 15.39 -16.20 10.65
C SER A 85 14.31 -16.16 11.72
N PHE A 86 13.23 -16.90 11.49
CA PHE A 86 12.12 -17.01 12.42
C PHE A 86 12.62 -17.32 13.84
N THR A 87 12.38 -16.37 14.72
CA THR A 87 12.81 -16.38 16.12
C THR A 87 11.58 -16.50 17.00
N PRO A 88 11.56 -17.37 18.01
CA PRO A 88 10.39 -17.57 18.86
C PRO A 88 10.06 -16.30 19.66
N VAL A 89 8.77 -15.98 19.77
CA VAL A 89 8.26 -14.92 20.64
C VAL A 89 8.15 -15.48 22.06
N THR A 90 9.23 -15.38 22.82
CA THR A 90 9.39 -16.05 24.13
C THR A 90 8.42 -15.56 25.20
N ALA A 91 7.91 -14.34 25.08
CA ALA A 91 6.87 -13.79 25.95
C ALA A 91 5.55 -14.60 25.90
N LEU A 92 5.30 -15.35 24.83
CA LEU A 92 4.12 -16.20 24.67
C LEU A 92 4.45 -17.71 24.71
N LYS A 93 5.64 -18.09 25.21
CA LYS A 93 6.13 -19.50 25.15
C LYS A 93 5.22 -20.53 25.84
N ASP A 94 4.48 -20.10 26.86
CA ASP A 94 3.60 -20.93 27.68
C ASP A 94 2.12 -20.80 27.25
N LYS A 95 1.85 -20.15 26.12
CA LYS A 95 0.52 -19.93 25.55
C LYS A 95 0.38 -20.64 24.20
N VAL A 96 -0.85 -20.96 23.83
CA VAL A 96 -1.16 -21.58 22.53
C VAL A 96 -1.77 -20.51 21.63
N VAL A 97 -0.99 -20.07 20.63
CA VAL A 97 -1.42 -19.08 19.65
C VAL A 97 -2.18 -19.78 18.53
N ARG A 98 -3.40 -19.32 18.27
CA ARG A 98 -4.31 -19.85 17.26
C ARG A 98 -4.20 -19.10 15.94
N GLN A 99 -4.09 -17.78 15.99
CA GLN A 99 -4.02 -16.91 14.82
C GLN A 99 -3.09 -15.73 15.09
N VAL A 100 -2.45 -15.23 14.02
CA VAL A 100 -1.65 -14.01 14.02
C VAL A 100 -2.09 -13.11 12.87
N ALA A 101 -1.96 -11.80 13.04
CA ALA A 101 -2.17 -10.80 11.99
C ALA A 101 -1.06 -9.73 12.06
N CYS A 102 -0.59 -9.27 10.91
CA CYS A 102 0.55 -8.35 10.80
C CYS A 102 0.15 -7.12 9.99
N GLY A 103 0.16 -5.94 10.62
CA GLY A 103 0.11 -4.65 9.91
C GLY A 103 1.51 -4.17 9.50
N ASP A 104 1.65 -2.91 9.15
CA ASP A 104 2.95 -2.36 8.75
C ASP A 104 3.95 -2.25 9.91
N TYR A 105 3.43 -1.84 11.07
CA TYR A 105 4.23 -1.51 12.25
C TYR A 105 3.77 -2.23 13.52
N HIS A 106 2.82 -3.15 13.44
CA HIS A 106 2.27 -3.83 14.60
C HIS A 106 1.82 -5.24 14.27
N THR A 107 1.69 -6.05 15.32
CA THR A 107 1.28 -7.46 15.23
C THR A 107 0.22 -7.74 16.27
N LEU A 108 -0.76 -8.54 15.88
CA LEU A 108 -1.83 -9.06 16.73
C LEU A 108 -1.72 -10.58 16.79
N CYS A 109 -2.08 -11.17 17.92
CA CYS A 109 -2.38 -12.59 17.96
C CYS A 109 -3.61 -12.90 18.80
N LEU A 110 -4.32 -13.95 18.39
CA LEU A 110 -5.43 -14.56 19.10
C LEU A 110 -4.97 -15.90 19.66
N LEU A 111 -5.21 -16.12 20.95
CA LEU A 111 -4.92 -17.39 21.64
C LEU A 111 -6.12 -18.34 21.56
N GLU A 112 -5.90 -19.63 21.85
CA GLU A 112 -6.99 -20.62 21.93
C GLU A 112 -8.02 -20.32 23.04
N ASP A 113 -7.65 -19.55 24.07
CA ASP A 113 -8.56 -19.13 25.14
C ASP A 113 -9.40 -17.89 24.80
N GLY A 114 -9.29 -17.37 23.57
CA GLY A 114 -9.99 -16.17 23.11
C GLY A 114 -9.28 -14.85 23.45
N SER A 115 -8.17 -14.87 24.20
CA SER A 115 -7.43 -13.66 24.53
C SER A 115 -6.73 -13.06 23.32
N VAL A 116 -6.77 -11.73 23.19
CA VAL A 116 -6.11 -10.98 22.14
C VAL A 116 -4.89 -10.25 22.70
N TYR A 117 -3.75 -10.42 22.04
CA TYR A 117 -2.51 -9.70 22.34
C TYR A 117 -2.09 -8.83 21.15
N THR A 118 -1.47 -7.68 21.44
CA THR A 118 -0.95 -6.74 20.43
C THR A 118 0.41 -6.22 20.84
N TRP A 119 1.28 -5.91 19.87
CA TRP A 119 2.56 -5.24 20.11
C TRP A 119 3.07 -4.51 18.86
N GLY A 120 4.11 -3.70 19.05
CA GLY A 120 4.73 -2.88 18.00
C GLY A 120 4.52 -1.38 18.20
N GLY A 121 4.43 -0.67 17.07
CA GLY A 121 4.42 0.78 17.04
C GLY A 121 3.11 1.36 17.58
N THR A 122 3.23 2.33 18.48
CA THR A 122 2.07 2.93 19.18
C THR A 122 1.42 4.09 18.44
N LEU A 123 2.03 4.55 17.33
CA LEU A 123 1.45 5.56 16.46
C LEU A 123 0.05 5.15 15.98
N HIS A 124 -0.85 6.13 15.97
CA HIS A 124 -2.26 5.99 15.60
C HIS A 124 -3.07 5.00 16.45
N LYS A 125 -2.58 4.67 17.65
CA LYS A 125 -3.31 3.92 18.69
C LYS A 125 -3.78 2.51 18.28
N LYS A 126 -3.17 1.92 17.24
CA LYS A 126 -3.50 0.59 16.69
C LYS A 126 -3.24 -0.61 17.60
N LEU A 127 -2.63 -0.39 18.76
CA LEU A 127 -2.46 -1.45 19.77
C LEU A 127 -3.70 -1.66 20.65
N GLY A 128 -4.60 -0.68 20.78
CA GLY A 128 -5.83 -0.88 21.57
C GLY A 128 -5.59 -1.07 23.06
N GLN A 129 -4.39 -0.75 23.55
CA GLN A 129 -3.99 -0.81 24.95
C GLN A 129 -3.93 0.61 25.52
N ARG A 130 -5.01 1.06 26.16
CA ARG A 130 -5.08 2.40 26.76
C ARG A 130 -3.91 2.66 27.69
N GLY A 131 -3.23 3.80 27.50
CA GLY A 131 -2.16 4.25 28.39
C GLY A 131 -0.80 3.57 28.18
N ALA A 132 -0.65 2.73 27.15
CA ALA A 132 0.65 2.25 26.76
C ALA A 132 1.59 3.41 26.37
N GLY A 133 2.83 3.37 26.87
CA GLY A 133 3.89 4.33 26.55
C GLY A 133 4.37 4.24 25.09
N LYS A 134 5.52 4.86 24.76
CA LYS A 134 6.12 4.77 23.42
C LYS A 134 6.56 3.32 23.12
N ASN A 135 6.15 2.75 21.97
CA ASN A 135 6.45 1.40 21.44
C ASN A 135 6.41 0.24 22.44
N ILE A 136 5.54 -0.73 22.21
CA ILE A 136 5.49 -1.94 23.04
C ILE A 136 6.25 -3.04 22.30
N ASN A 137 7.47 -3.32 22.73
CA ASN A 137 8.34 -4.31 22.08
C ASN A 137 8.03 -5.76 22.51
N HIS A 138 6.96 -5.98 23.28
CA HIS A 138 6.49 -7.28 23.73
C HIS A 138 4.97 -7.42 23.58
N PRO A 139 4.44 -8.64 23.39
CA PRO A 139 3.01 -8.91 23.40
C PRO A 139 2.32 -8.41 24.69
N GLY A 140 1.39 -7.47 24.54
CA GLY A 140 0.53 -7.00 25.64
C GLY A 140 -0.93 -7.42 25.45
N LEU A 141 -1.64 -7.69 26.54
CA LEU A 141 -3.05 -8.10 26.53
C LEU A 141 -3.95 -6.91 26.19
N VAL A 142 -4.93 -7.12 25.30
CA VAL A 142 -5.99 -6.15 25.01
C VAL A 142 -7.18 -6.41 25.93
N SER A 143 -7.15 -5.79 27.13
CA SER A 143 -8.11 -6.07 28.21
C SER A 143 -9.58 -5.78 27.86
N ALA A 144 -9.83 -4.98 26.81
CA ALA A 144 -11.18 -4.72 26.31
C ALA A 144 -11.93 -6.00 25.84
N PHE A 145 -11.21 -7.10 25.62
CA PHE A 145 -11.76 -8.39 25.21
C PHE A 145 -11.87 -9.44 26.32
N ASN A 146 -11.50 -9.13 27.57
CA ASN A 146 -11.50 -10.13 28.68
C ASN A 146 -12.84 -10.86 28.86
N ASP A 147 -13.96 -10.19 28.58
CA ASP A 147 -15.31 -10.74 28.73
C ASP A 147 -15.99 -10.98 27.36
N LYS A 148 -15.21 -11.22 26.30
CA LYS A 148 -15.71 -11.41 24.93
C LYS A 148 -15.09 -12.65 24.30
N ASP A 149 -15.92 -13.40 23.58
CA ASP A 149 -15.48 -14.58 22.84
C ASP A 149 -14.98 -14.18 21.45
N VAL A 150 -13.71 -13.77 21.36
CA VAL A 150 -13.07 -13.38 20.09
C VAL A 150 -12.66 -14.63 19.32
N ILE A 151 -13.09 -14.72 18.06
CA ILE A 151 -12.84 -15.89 17.19
C ILE A 151 -11.91 -15.60 16.01
N TYR A 152 -11.69 -14.33 15.68
CA TYR A 152 -10.84 -13.94 14.57
C TYR A 152 -10.28 -12.52 14.76
N VAL A 153 -9.05 -12.28 14.28
CA VAL A 153 -8.39 -10.97 14.28
C VAL A 153 -7.77 -10.66 12.93
N ASP A 154 -7.72 -9.39 12.54
CA ASP A 154 -7.00 -8.95 11.34
C ASP A 154 -6.44 -7.53 11.48
N CYS A 155 -5.50 -7.15 10.62
CA CYS A 155 -4.79 -5.87 10.65
C CYS A 155 -4.68 -5.25 9.26
N GLY A 156 -4.96 -3.96 9.15
CA GLY A 156 -4.42 -3.14 8.07
C GLY A 156 -3.09 -2.51 8.48
N ASP A 157 -2.63 -1.51 7.74
CA ASP A 157 -1.37 -0.85 8.07
C ASP A 157 -1.41 -0.16 9.43
N PHE A 158 -2.55 0.48 9.68
CA PHE A 158 -2.74 1.40 10.79
C PHE A 158 -3.98 1.12 11.65
N HIS A 159 -4.76 0.09 11.31
CA HIS A 159 -5.96 -0.27 12.06
C HIS A 159 -6.02 -1.77 12.32
N SER A 160 -6.79 -2.12 13.33
CA SER A 160 -6.88 -3.46 13.87
C SER A 160 -8.35 -3.85 14.02
N MET A 161 -8.61 -5.15 13.90
CA MET A 161 -9.96 -5.68 13.98
C MET A 161 -10.05 -6.96 14.78
N ALA A 162 -11.21 -7.17 15.39
CA ALA A 162 -11.60 -8.43 16.01
C ALA A 162 -13.06 -8.75 15.69
N LEU A 163 -13.33 -10.03 15.46
CA LEU A 163 -14.68 -10.60 15.29
C LEU A 163 -14.96 -11.53 16.47
N THR A 164 -16.12 -11.37 17.09
CA THR A 164 -16.60 -12.23 18.17
C THR A 164 -17.56 -13.31 17.67
N ALA A 165 -17.72 -14.39 18.45
CA ALA A 165 -18.57 -15.53 18.12
C ALA A 165 -20.05 -15.18 17.91
N ASP A 166 -20.54 -14.11 18.54
CA ASP A 166 -21.89 -13.56 18.37
C ASP A 166 -22.01 -12.60 17.15
N GLY A 167 -20.98 -12.59 16.29
CA GLY A 167 -20.97 -11.87 15.03
C GLY A 167 -20.74 -10.36 15.15
N LYS A 168 -20.22 -9.87 16.30
CA LYS A 168 -19.90 -8.44 16.49
C LYS A 168 -18.48 -8.14 16.05
N VAL A 169 -18.33 -6.95 15.47
CA VAL A 169 -17.06 -6.48 14.92
C VAL A 169 -16.57 -5.30 15.74
N TYR A 170 -15.32 -5.41 16.19
CA TYR A 170 -14.60 -4.36 16.90
C TYR A 170 -13.45 -3.87 16.04
N SER A 171 -13.22 -2.56 16.06
CA SER A 171 -12.07 -1.94 15.39
C SER A 171 -11.44 -0.86 16.26
N TRP A 172 -10.14 -0.67 16.06
CA TRP A 172 -9.36 0.38 16.69
C TRP A 172 -8.13 0.73 15.84
N GLY A 173 -7.42 1.77 16.24
CA GLY A 173 -6.35 2.37 15.46
C GLY A 173 -6.85 3.54 14.61
N GLY A 174 -6.20 3.78 13.48
CA GLY A 174 -6.49 4.92 12.62
C GLY A 174 -5.22 5.32 11.87
N GLY A 175 -5.24 6.39 11.08
CA GLY A 175 -4.09 6.82 10.28
C GLY A 175 -3.67 8.27 10.52
N GLY A 176 -4.18 8.91 11.58
CA GLY A 176 -4.08 10.35 11.78
C GLY A 176 -4.69 11.15 10.62
N SER A 177 -4.47 12.47 10.60
CA SER A 177 -5.09 13.36 9.60
C SER A 177 -4.78 12.98 8.15
N PHE A 178 -3.61 12.39 7.89
CA PHE A 178 -3.13 12.13 6.52
C PHE A 178 -3.50 10.75 5.98
N PHE A 179 -3.64 9.72 6.82
CA PHE A 179 -3.92 8.34 6.37
C PHE A 179 -5.23 7.77 6.89
N ASN A 180 -5.92 8.49 7.78
CA ASN A 180 -7.25 8.09 8.21
C ASN A 180 -8.25 8.41 7.09
N ARG A 181 -8.88 7.36 6.57
CA ARG A 181 -9.92 7.39 5.55
C ARG A 181 -11.23 6.81 6.10
N GLY A 182 -11.30 6.61 7.42
CA GLY A 182 -12.41 5.99 8.11
C GLY A 182 -12.34 4.46 8.14
N GLN A 183 -11.15 3.86 8.02
CA GLN A 183 -10.92 2.42 8.03
C GLN A 183 -11.36 1.73 9.34
N CYS A 184 -11.59 2.48 10.43
CA CYS A 184 -12.21 1.92 11.63
C CYS A 184 -13.75 1.80 11.52
N GLY A 185 -14.42 2.51 10.61
CA GLY A 185 -15.86 2.33 10.36
C GLY A 185 -16.82 3.02 11.34
N HIS A 186 -16.34 3.99 12.13
CA HIS A 186 -17.13 4.67 13.19
C HIS A 186 -17.83 5.96 12.74
N GLY A 187 -17.99 6.17 11.43
CA GLY A 187 -18.65 7.35 10.86
C GLY A 187 -17.82 8.63 10.87
N ASN A 188 -16.54 8.55 11.23
CA ASN A 188 -15.60 9.67 11.26
C ASN A 188 -14.17 9.20 10.95
N THR A 189 -13.23 10.14 10.91
CA THR A 189 -11.80 9.89 10.61
C THR A 189 -10.90 10.11 11.83
N ASN A 190 -11.41 9.90 13.04
CA ASN A 190 -10.62 9.98 14.26
C ASN A 190 -9.91 8.66 14.54
N ASP A 191 -8.74 8.74 15.19
CA ASP A 191 -8.05 7.54 15.66
C ASP A 191 -8.70 7.03 16.96
N VAL A 192 -8.98 5.74 16.99
CA VAL A 192 -9.66 5.01 18.06
C VAL A 192 -8.63 4.30 18.92
N ASP A 193 -8.60 4.62 20.22
CA ASP A 193 -7.54 4.15 21.12
C ASP A 193 -7.79 2.81 21.81
N ASN A 194 -9.04 2.34 21.79
CA ASN A 194 -9.47 1.09 22.37
C ASN A 194 -10.46 0.41 21.43
N PRO A 195 -10.52 -0.94 21.41
CA PRO A 195 -11.51 -1.65 20.60
C PRO A 195 -12.93 -1.13 20.83
N GLN A 196 -13.56 -0.63 19.76
CA GLN A 196 -14.94 -0.16 19.77
C GLN A 196 -15.78 -0.97 18.80
N ILE A 197 -17.01 -1.28 19.20
CA ILE A 197 -17.97 -1.97 18.34
C ILE A 197 -18.37 -1.08 17.16
N ILE A 198 -18.42 -1.63 15.96
CA ILE A 198 -18.84 -0.89 14.76
C ILE A 198 -20.37 -0.82 14.71
N ALA A 199 -20.93 0.32 15.14
CA ALA A 199 -22.38 0.52 15.25
C ALA A 199 -23.13 0.29 13.92
N GLY A 200 -22.49 0.57 12.77
CA GLY A 200 -23.07 0.34 11.44
C GLY A 200 -23.36 -1.14 11.11
N LEU A 201 -22.77 -2.08 11.85
CA LEU A 201 -22.97 -3.53 11.68
C LEU A 201 -23.71 -4.18 12.86
N GLN A 202 -24.13 -3.43 13.88
CA GLN A 202 -24.65 -3.99 15.13
C GLN A 202 -25.89 -4.91 14.96
N ASN A 203 -26.68 -4.68 13.91
CA ASN A 203 -27.88 -5.44 13.57
C ASN A 203 -27.62 -6.54 12.53
N LYS A 204 -26.36 -6.88 12.27
CA LYS A 204 -25.93 -7.93 11.34
C LYS A 204 -25.12 -8.97 12.09
N PHE A 205 -25.18 -10.22 11.63
CA PHE A 205 -24.30 -11.27 12.09
C PHE A 205 -23.13 -11.39 11.11
N ILE A 206 -21.94 -10.99 11.53
CA ILE A 206 -20.75 -11.03 10.69
C ILE A 206 -20.06 -12.39 10.81
N THR A 207 -19.69 -12.97 9.69
CA THR A 207 -19.03 -14.29 9.59
C THR A 207 -17.58 -14.20 9.18
N MET A 208 -17.19 -13.12 8.48
CA MET A 208 -15.81 -12.89 8.03
C MET A 208 -15.46 -11.41 8.10
N ILE A 209 -14.20 -11.13 8.39
CA ILE A 209 -13.59 -9.80 8.28
C ILE A 209 -12.25 -9.91 7.54
N SER A 210 -11.88 -8.87 6.80
CA SER A 210 -10.53 -8.73 6.25
C SER A 210 -10.15 -7.26 6.13
N CYS A 211 -8.90 -6.95 6.50
CA CYS A 211 -8.33 -5.63 6.35
C CYS A 211 -7.50 -5.56 5.07
N GLY A 212 -7.63 -4.45 4.35
CA GLY A 212 -6.57 -3.98 3.45
C GLY A 212 -5.69 -2.96 4.16
N GLY A 213 -4.82 -2.29 3.40
CA GLY A 213 -3.94 -1.26 3.96
C GLY A 213 -4.72 -0.11 4.61
N TYR A 214 -5.71 0.40 3.87
CA TYR A 214 -6.51 1.59 4.26
C TYR A 214 -8.03 1.39 4.19
N HIS A 215 -8.49 0.17 3.95
CA HIS A 215 -9.90 -0.18 3.87
C HIS A 215 -10.16 -1.51 4.58
N THR A 216 -11.42 -1.84 4.70
CA THR A 216 -11.88 -3.01 5.44
C THR A 216 -13.05 -3.65 4.72
N LEU A 217 -13.13 -4.96 4.79
CA LEU A 217 -14.19 -5.80 4.25
C LEU A 217 -14.81 -6.64 5.37
N ALA A 218 -16.12 -6.86 5.29
CA ALA A 218 -16.82 -7.81 6.15
C ALA A 218 -17.88 -8.57 5.35
N VAL A 219 -18.16 -9.80 5.76
CA VAL A 219 -19.23 -10.63 5.19
C VAL A 219 -20.21 -11.00 6.27
N THR A 220 -21.49 -10.91 5.96
CA THR A 220 -22.60 -11.31 6.82
C THR A 220 -23.01 -12.77 6.58
N ASP A 221 -23.78 -13.33 7.51
CA ASP A 221 -24.44 -14.64 7.39
C ASP A 221 -25.41 -14.75 6.20
N ASN A 222 -25.98 -13.63 5.74
CA ASN A 222 -26.86 -13.57 4.56
C ASN A 222 -26.10 -13.33 3.24
N ASN A 223 -24.79 -13.59 3.21
CA ASN A 223 -23.93 -13.53 2.04
C ASN A 223 -23.82 -12.11 1.42
N GLU A 224 -23.84 -11.07 2.25
CA GLU A 224 -23.63 -9.67 1.83
C GLU A 224 -22.21 -9.23 2.20
N VAL A 225 -21.53 -8.56 1.27
CA VAL A 225 -20.22 -7.97 1.52
C VAL A 225 -20.40 -6.49 1.87
N TYR A 226 -19.75 -6.05 2.94
CA TYR A 226 -19.65 -4.66 3.38
C TYR A 226 -18.21 -4.19 3.26
N ALA A 227 -18.01 -2.92 2.92
CA ALA A 227 -16.72 -2.27 2.88
C ALA A 227 -16.76 -0.88 3.51
N TRP A 228 -15.61 -0.40 3.97
CA TRP A 228 -15.39 0.98 4.43
C TRP A 228 -13.89 1.31 4.47
N GLY A 229 -13.56 2.57 4.73
CA GLY A 229 -12.22 3.15 4.67
C GLY A 229 -11.96 3.84 3.34
N SER A 230 -10.73 3.73 2.85
CA SER A 230 -10.32 4.29 1.57
C SER A 230 -11.12 3.68 0.43
N GLY A 231 -11.56 4.51 -0.52
CA GLY A 231 -12.17 4.08 -1.77
C GLY A 231 -11.65 4.88 -2.95
N LEU A 232 -10.51 5.55 -2.79
CA LEU A 232 -9.90 6.44 -3.79
C LEU A 232 -9.57 5.73 -5.10
N TYR A 233 -9.36 4.40 -5.06
CA TYR A 233 -9.07 3.57 -6.21
C TYR A 233 -10.18 2.55 -6.48
N GLY A 234 -11.31 2.65 -5.77
CA GLY A 234 -12.45 1.76 -5.93
C GLY A 234 -12.38 0.49 -5.06
N GLU A 235 -11.45 0.41 -4.11
CA GLU A 235 -11.20 -0.77 -3.26
C GLU A 235 -12.37 -1.14 -2.34
N CYS A 236 -13.33 -0.23 -2.16
CA CYS A 236 -14.59 -0.48 -1.47
C CYS A 236 -15.71 -1.05 -2.38
N GLY A 237 -15.59 -0.96 -3.71
CA GLY A 237 -16.49 -1.66 -4.62
C GLY A 237 -17.94 -1.11 -4.71
N PHE A 238 -18.15 0.19 -4.53
CA PHE A 238 -19.48 0.83 -4.53
C PHE A 238 -19.98 1.29 -5.92
N GLY A 239 -19.17 1.15 -6.97
CA GLY A 239 -19.41 1.77 -8.27
C GLY A 239 -18.89 3.21 -8.39
N GLU A 240 -18.19 3.69 -7.36
CA GLU A 240 -17.64 5.04 -7.27
C GLU A 240 -16.28 5.04 -6.55
N PHE A 241 -15.48 6.08 -6.78
CA PHE A 241 -14.14 6.25 -6.21
C PHE A 241 -14.17 7.13 -4.96
N LEU A 242 -14.92 6.71 -3.94
CA LEU A 242 -15.14 7.49 -2.72
C LEU A 242 -14.87 6.68 -1.46
N ASN A 243 -14.28 7.36 -0.48
CA ASN A 243 -14.09 6.80 0.86
C ASN A 243 -15.45 6.62 1.55
N ALA A 244 -15.52 5.67 2.47
CA ALA A 244 -16.67 5.50 3.36
C ALA A 244 -16.20 5.40 4.80
N THR A 245 -16.66 6.29 5.66
CA THR A 245 -16.29 6.27 7.09
C THR A 245 -17.15 5.32 7.91
N SER A 246 -18.19 4.74 7.32
CA SER A 246 -19.05 3.72 7.91
C SER A 246 -19.22 2.55 6.93
N PRO A 247 -19.47 1.33 7.44
CA PRO A 247 -19.78 0.17 6.60
C PRO A 247 -20.90 0.46 5.60
N LYS A 248 -20.61 0.27 4.32
CA LYS A 248 -21.57 0.34 3.21
C LYS A 248 -21.51 -0.96 2.42
N GLN A 249 -22.64 -1.41 1.89
CA GLN A 249 -22.71 -2.65 1.14
C GLN A 249 -21.97 -2.51 -0.20
N VAL A 250 -21.12 -3.49 -0.52
CA VAL A 250 -20.42 -3.60 -1.80
C VAL A 250 -21.43 -3.92 -2.90
N LEU A 251 -21.27 -3.30 -4.07
CA LEU A 251 -22.18 -3.47 -5.19
C LEU A 251 -21.94 -4.82 -5.89
N MET A 252 -22.65 -5.86 -5.43
CA MET A 252 -22.63 -7.20 -6.04
C MET A 252 -24.02 -7.69 -6.48
N PRO A 253 -24.80 -6.92 -7.26
CA PRO A 253 -26.19 -7.25 -7.58
C PRO A 253 -26.36 -8.52 -8.42
N TRP A 254 -25.31 -8.97 -9.11
CA TRP A 254 -25.34 -10.20 -9.93
C TRP A 254 -25.27 -11.50 -9.11
N ILE A 255 -24.73 -11.48 -7.89
CA ILE A 255 -24.60 -12.70 -7.06
C ILE A 255 -25.97 -13.29 -6.70
N LYS A 256 -26.99 -12.45 -6.48
CA LYS A 256 -28.35 -12.88 -6.11
C LYS A 256 -29.35 -12.83 -7.27
N ARG A 257 -28.93 -12.43 -8.48
CA ARG A 257 -29.85 -11.93 -9.53
C ARG A 257 -30.72 -12.98 -10.23
N ASN A 258 -30.40 -14.27 -10.11
CA ASN A 258 -31.08 -15.30 -10.89
C ASN A 258 -31.92 -16.29 -10.08
N GLY A 259 -32.05 -16.15 -8.75
CA GLY A 259 -32.69 -17.18 -7.90
C GLY A 259 -31.90 -18.50 -7.84
N ASP A 260 -31.12 -18.79 -8.87
CA ASP A 260 -30.04 -19.78 -8.92
C ASP A 260 -28.78 -19.20 -8.29
N ASN A 261 -28.27 -19.87 -7.26
CA ASN A 261 -27.02 -19.55 -6.59
C ASN A 261 -25.80 -19.92 -7.47
N GLN A 262 -25.73 -19.38 -8.69
CA GLN A 262 -24.70 -19.71 -9.70
C GLN A 262 -23.28 -19.58 -9.14
N TYR A 263 -23.04 -18.53 -8.36
CA TYR A 263 -21.71 -18.22 -7.84
C TYR A 263 -21.46 -18.89 -6.48
N GLY A 264 -22.49 -19.40 -5.80
CA GLY A 264 -22.35 -19.92 -4.46
C GLY A 264 -22.23 -18.84 -3.39
N GLU A 265 -21.82 -19.26 -2.20
CA GLU A 265 -21.60 -18.39 -1.04
C GLU A 265 -20.20 -17.77 -1.07
N ILE A 266 -20.03 -16.60 -0.46
CA ILE A 266 -18.70 -16.05 -0.22
C ILE A 266 -18.03 -16.91 0.85
N VAL A 267 -16.84 -17.42 0.53
CA VAL A 267 -16.05 -18.27 1.45
C VAL A 267 -14.74 -17.63 1.88
N GLN A 268 -14.29 -16.58 1.18
CA GLN A 268 -13.12 -15.82 1.57
C GLN A 268 -13.17 -14.40 1.01
N ILE A 269 -12.66 -13.45 1.79
CA ILE A 269 -12.34 -12.08 1.38
C ILE A 269 -10.88 -11.80 1.71
N SER A 270 -10.20 -10.96 0.91
CA SER A 270 -8.83 -10.57 1.17
C SER A 270 -8.60 -9.13 0.68
N GLY A 271 -8.24 -8.24 1.61
CA GLY A 271 -7.80 -6.89 1.31
C GLY A 271 -6.30 -6.84 1.03
N GLY A 272 -5.92 -6.26 -0.09
CA GLY A 272 -4.54 -5.83 -0.36
C GLY A 272 -4.30 -4.40 0.09
N GLY A 273 -3.20 -3.78 -0.35
CA GLY A 273 -2.90 -2.40 0.02
C GLY A 273 -3.99 -1.42 -0.40
N HIS A 274 -4.42 -1.53 -1.67
CA HIS A 274 -5.47 -0.71 -2.27
C HIS A 274 -6.39 -1.52 -3.20
N HIS A 275 -6.52 -2.82 -2.99
CA HIS A 275 -7.43 -3.67 -3.77
C HIS A 275 -8.11 -4.72 -2.90
N SER A 276 -9.14 -5.34 -3.44
CA SER A 276 -9.98 -6.31 -2.76
C SER A 276 -10.18 -7.54 -3.64
N LEU A 277 -10.13 -8.71 -3.02
CA LEU A 277 -10.44 -10.00 -3.62
C LEU A 277 -11.60 -10.66 -2.87
N VAL A 278 -12.48 -11.31 -3.61
CA VAL A 278 -13.62 -12.08 -3.08
C VAL A 278 -13.63 -13.45 -3.74
N LEU A 279 -13.66 -14.52 -2.94
CA LEU A 279 -13.77 -15.90 -3.38
C LEU A 279 -15.12 -16.47 -3.00
N THR A 280 -15.69 -17.23 -3.93
CA THR A 280 -16.96 -17.91 -3.76
C THR A 280 -16.80 -19.43 -3.63
N SER A 281 -17.79 -20.13 -3.06
CA SER A 281 -17.77 -21.58 -2.87
C SER A 281 -17.78 -22.37 -4.19
N ALA A 282 -18.26 -21.76 -5.28
CA ALA A 282 -18.14 -22.32 -6.62
C ALA A 282 -16.74 -22.11 -7.25
N GLY A 283 -15.81 -21.46 -6.54
CA GLY A 283 -14.43 -21.26 -6.97
C GLY A 283 -14.21 -20.05 -7.89
N TYR A 284 -15.18 -19.13 -7.99
CA TYR A 284 -15.01 -17.87 -8.72
C TYR A 284 -14.34 -16.81 -7.87
N VAL A 285 -13.44 -16.03 -8.49
CA VAL A 285 -12.73 -14.91 -7.89
C VAL A 285 -13.19 -13.60 -8.52
N PHE A 286 -13.54 -12.63 -7.68
CA PHE A 286 -13.81 -11.25 -8.07
C PHE A 286 -12.73 -10.33 -7.52
N SER A 287 -12.34 -9.31 -8.29
CA SER A 287 -11.33 -8.32 -7.91
C SER A 287 -11.79 -6.89 -8.21
N PHE A 288 -11.39 -5.95 -7.35
CA PHE A 288 -11.68 -4.52 -7.51
C PHE A 288 -10.69 -3.65 -6.71
N GLY A 289 -10.63 -2.36 -7.04
CA GLY A 289 -9.70 -1.39 -6.47
C GLY A 289 -8.58 -0.99 -7.44
N PHE A 290 -7.42 -0.69 -6.86
CA PHE A 290 -6.22 -0.25 -7.57
C PHE A 290 -5.67 -1.34 -8.48
N ALA A 291 -5.31 -0.97 -9.70
CA ALA A 291 -4.91 -1.90 -10.76
C ALA A 291 -3.62 -1.52 -11.47
N SER A 292 -2.96 -0.41 -11.13
CA SER A 292 -1.84 0.11 -11.93
C SER A 292 -0.65 -0.85 -12.07
N HIS A 293 -0.55 -1.87 -11.20
CA HIS A 293 0.47 -2.92 -11.29
C HIS A 293 -0.07 -4.27 -11.81
N GLY A 294 -1.36 -4.35 -12.15
CA GLY A 294 -2.01 -5.56 -12.63
C GLY A 294 -2.54 -6.48 -11.53
N GLN A 295 -2.59 -6.03 -10.27
CA GLN A 295 -2.96 -6.85 -9.10
C GLN A 295 -4.40 -7.37 -9.11
N LEU A 296 -5.26 -6.82 -9.97
CA LEU A 296 -6.62 -7.31 -10.17
C LEU A 296 -6.70 -8.54 -11.09
N GLY A 297 -5.67 -8.79 -11.92
CA GLY A 297 -5.66 -9.92 -12.84
C GLY A 297 -6.65 -9.81 -14.00
N LEU A 298 -7.01 -8.58 -14.40
CA LEU A 298 -8.07 -8.30 -15.38
C LEU A 298 -7.54 -7.98 -16.79
N ARG A 299 -6.28 -8.34 -17.11
CA ARG A 299 -5.61 -8.07 -18.40
C ARG A 299 -5.38 -6.58 -18.71
N ASN A 300 -5.52 -5.72 -17.72
CA ASN A 300 -5.30 -4.28 -17.86
C ASN A 300 -4.85 -3.70 -16.51
N THR A 301 -4.54 -2.41 -16.52
CA THR A 301 -4.09 -1.65 -15.35
C THR A 301 -5.11 -0.59 -14.91
N VAL A 302 -6.39 -0.78 -15.26
CA VAL A 302 -7.47 0.18 -14.99
C VAL A 302 -8.18 -0.17 -13.69
N ASN A 303 -8.19 0.79 -12.75
CA ASN A 303 -8.86 0.65 -11.47
C ASN A 303 -10.33 0.28 -11.63
N GLN A 304 -10.85 -0.54 -10.73
CA GLN A 304 -12.24 -1.00 -10.77
C GLN A 304 -12.97 -0.57 -9.52
N ALA A 305 -13.98 0.29 -9.66
CA ALA A 305 -14.85 0.68 -8.56
C ALA A 305 -15.98 -0.31 -8.26
N GLU A 306 -16.10 -1.37 -9.06
CA GLU A 306 -17.07 -2.46 -8.87
C GLU A 306 -16.33 -3.81 -8.92
N PRO A 307 -16.75 -4.82 -8.14
CA PRO A 307 -16.19 -6.16 -8.25
C PRO A 307 -16.32 -6.71 -9.67
N ARG A 308 -15.19 -7.11 -10.28
CA ARG A 308 -15.15 -7.74 -11.61
C ARG A 308 -14.72 -9.19 -11.50
N LEU A 309 -15.38 -10.06 -12.27
CA LEU A 309 -15.00 -11.47 -12.35
C LEU A 309 -13.63 -11.60 -13.03
N VAL A 310 -12.71 -12.33 -12.40
CA VAL A 310 -11.42 -12.68 -12.99
C VAL A 310 -11.62 -13.86 -13.94
N SER A 311 -11.89 -13.55 -15.21
CA SER A 311 -12.27 -14.54 -16.23
C SER A 311 -11.22 -15.61 -16.47
N ASP A 312 -9.94 -15.29 -16.30
CA ASP A 312 -8.81 -16.20 -16.51
C ASP A 312 -8.79 -17.39 -15.54
N LEU A 313 -9.47 -17.23 -14.40
CA LEU A 313 -9.63 -18.25 -13.37
C LEU A 313 -10.97 -18.98 -13.47
N ARG A 314 -11.86 -18.61 -14.39
CA ARG A 314 -13.22 -19.18 -14.50
C ARG A 314 -13.25 -20.71 -14.59
N THR A 315 -12.28 -21.30 -15.29
CA THR A 315 -12.17 -22.76 -15.50
C THR A 315 -11.24 -23.44 -14.50
N LYS A 316 -10.72 -22.69 -13.52
CA LYS A 316 -9.78 -23.17 -12.50
C LYS A 316 -10.47 -23.05 -11.15
N PRO A 317 -10.99 -24.13 -10.57
CA PRO A 317 -11.69 -24.04 -9.29
C PRO A 317 -10.71 -23.56 -8.20
N VAL A 318 -10.83 -22.31 -7.80
CA VAL A 318 -9.99 -21.67 -6.77
C VAL A 318 -10.50 -22.10 -5.39
N LYS A 319 -9.58 -22.47 -4.49
CA LYS A 319 -9.87 -22.80 -3.08
C LYS A 319 -9.40 -21.74 -2.08
N MET A 320 -8.44 -20.91 -2.45
CA MET A 320 -7.90 -19.87 -1.56
C MET A 320 -7.36 -18.68 -2.36
N ILE A 321 -7.55 -17.48 -1.81
CA ILE A 321 -7.04 -16.20 -2.32
C ILE A 321 -6.10 -15.57 -1.28
N ALA A 322 -5.12 -14.80 -1.71
CA ALA A 322 -4.29 -13.97 -0.82
C ALA A 322 -3.85 -12.70 -1.54
N ALA A 323 -4.18 -11.53 -0.97
CA ALA A 323 -3.75 -10.23 -1.46
C ALA A 323 -2.56 -9.74 -0.63
N GLY A 324 -1.48 -9.36 -1.31
CA GLY A 324 -0.39 -8.57 -0.72
C GLY A 324 -0.62 -7.08 -0.93
N TRP A 325 0.44 -6.27 -0.82
CA TRP A 325 0.29 -4.82 -0.99
C TRP A 325 -0.16 -4.44 -2.40
N ASN A 326 0.55 -4.96 -3.40
CA ASN A 326 0.34 -4.67 -4.83
C ASN A 326 0.35 -5.95 -5.69
N HIS A 327 0.13 -7.12 -5.10
CA HIS A 327 0.05 -8.39 -5.83
C HIS A 327 -1.03 -9.29 -5.25
N SER A 328 -1.42 -10.29 -6.03
CA SER A 328 -2.45 -11.25 -5.68
C SER A 328 -1.99 -12.65 -6.01
N LEU A 329 -2.29 -13.59 -5.11
CA LEU A 329 -2.08 -15.02 -5.28
C LEU A 329 -3.42 -15.74 -5.23
N VAL A 330 -3.54 -16.82 -6.01
CA VAL A 330 -4.64 -17.77 -5.91
C VAL A 330 -4.12 -19.20 -5.89
N LEU A 331 -4.81 -20.06 -5.14
CA LEU A 331 -4.52 -21.49 -5.02
C LEU A 331 -5.74 -22.27 -5.49
N THR A 332 -5.54 -23.18 -6.44
CA THR A 332 -6.62 -24.03 -6.97
C THR A 332 -6.86 -25.24 -6.07
N GLN A 333 -8.01 -25.90 -6.24
CA GLN A 333 -8.31 -27.18 -5.57
C GLN A 333 -7.28 -28.28 -5.91
N ARG A 334 -6.62 -28.19 -7.07
CA ARG A 334 -5.54 -29.10 -7.47
C ARG A 334 -4.23 -28.83 -6.75
N GLY A 335 -4.08 -27.68 -6.09
CA GLY A 335 -2.88 -27.24 -5.41
C GLY A 335 -1.98 -26.31 -6.25
N ASP A 336 -2.44 -25.84 -7.41
CA ASP A 336 -1.66 -24.96 -8.29
C ASP A 336 -1.74 -23.51 -7.82
N VAL A 337 -0.60 -22.81 -7.86
CA VAL A 337 -0.50 -21.40 -7.46
C VAL A 337 -0.38 -20.51 -8.69
N PHE A 338 -1.17 -19.44 -8.73
CA PHE A 338 -1.06 -18.39 -9.73
C PHE A 338 -0.85 -17.03 -9.08
N ALA A 339 -0.10 -16.15 -9.73
CA ALA A 339 0.22 -14.82 -9.23
C ALA A 339 0.01 -13.73 -10.29
N CYS A 340 -0.40 -12.53 -9.87
CA CYS A 340 -0.42 -11.32 -10.70
C CYS A 340 -0.16 -10.07 -9.86
N GLY A 341 0.08 -8.94 -10.50
CA GLY A 341 0.39 -7.66 -9.88
C GLY A 341 1.85 -7.26 -10.00
N TYR A 342 2.31 -6.47 -9.04
CA TYR A 342 3.66 -5.92 -8.99
C TYR A 342 4.70 -7.04 -8.84
N GLY A 343 5.72 -7.02 -9.69
CA GLY A 343 6.74 -8.06 -9.78
C GLY A 343 8.14 -7.69 -9.31
N PHE A 344 8.43 -6.40 -9.04
CA PHE A 344 9.80 -5.88 -8.95
C PHE A 344 10.72 -6.59 -7.94
N PHE A 345 10.17 -7.06 -6.82
CA PHE A 345 10.94 -7.78 -5.79
C PHE A 345 10.88 -9.31 -5.97
N GLY A 346 10.28 -9.77 -7.06
CA GLY A 346 10.05 -11.18 -7.36
C GLY A 346 8.89 -11.81 -6.60
N GLN A 347 8.00 -11.03 -5.98
CA GLN A 347 6.88 -11.54 -5.14
C GLN A 347 5.85 -12.38 -5.90
N LEU A 348 5.89 -12.37 -7.24
CA LEU A 348 5.07 -13.25 -8.08
C LEU A 348 5.67 -14.65 -8.20
N GLY A 349 6.96 -14.84 -7.91
CA GLY A 349 7.61 -16.15 -7.90
C GLY A 349 7.89 -16.72 -9.29
N LEU A 350 7.93 -15.86 -10.31
CA LEU A 350 8.07 -16.23 -11.72
C LEU A 350 9.52 -16.27 -12.20
N GLY A 351 10.47 -15.85 -11.36
CA GLY A 351 11.90 -15.83 -11.66
C GLY A 351 12.38 -14.57 -12.37
N ASP A 352 11.50 -13.57 -12.49
CA ASP A 352 11.75 -12.24 -13.02
C ASP A 352 11.23 -11.17 -12.05
N ASP A 353 11.47 -9.90 -12.38
CA ASP A 353 11.00 -8.70 -11.68
C ASP A 353 9.81 -8.04 -12.39
N GLU A 354 9.20 -8.76 -13.34
CA GLU A 354 8.17 -8.23 -14.24
C GLU A 354 6.77 -8.28 -13.63
N SER A 355 6.05 -7.17 -13.71
CA SER A 355 4.66 -7.12 -13.25
C SER A 355 3.73 -7.83 -14.23
N LYS A 356 2.68 -8.51 -13.74
CA LYS A 356 1.74 -9.26 -14.60
C LYS A 356 0.31 -8.78 -14.39
N THR A 357 -0.39 -8.49 -15.49
CA THR A 357 -1.82 -8.13 -15.48
C THR A 357 -2.76 -9.33 -15.54
N ILE A 358 -2.21 -10.54 -15.62
CA ILE A 358 -2.92 -11.83 -15.65
C ILE A 358 -2.35 -12.77 -14.59
N PHE A 359 -3.21 -13.65 -14.06
CA PHE A 359 -2.81 -14.70 -13.13
C PHE A 359 -1.91 -15.72 -13.83
N THR A 360 -0.61 -15.62 -13.61
CA THR A 360 0.40 -16.47 -14.25
C THR A 360 0.75 -17.63 -13.33
N HIS A 361 0.83 -18.84 -13.89
CA HIS A 361 1.10 -20.05 -13.13
C HIS A 361 2.56 -20.05 -12.59
N VAL A 362 2.71 -20.26 -11.29
CA VAL A 362 4.01 -20.37 -10.61
C VAL A 362 4.57 -21.78 -10.81
N SER A 363 5.11 -22.03 -12.00
CA SER A 363 5.49 -23.38 -12.47
C SER A 363 6.51 -24.12 -11.59
N THR A 364 7.35 -23.38 -10.86
CA THR A 364 8.32 -23.95 -9.92
C THR A 364 7.67 -24.66 -8.72
N LEU A 365 6.40 -24.36 -8.43
CA LEU A 365 5.58 -25.08 -7.45
C LEU A 365 4.71 -26.18 -8.07
N GLY A 366 4.66 -26.32 -9.40
CA GLY A 366 3.66 -27.14 -10.10
C GLY A 366 3.55 -28.58 -9.61
N SER A 367 4.67 -29.31 -9.55
CA SER A 367 4.66 -30.71 -9.07
C SER A 367 4.42 -30.88 -7.57
N LYS A 368 4.27 -29.78 -6.82
CA LYS A 368 4.12 -29.78 -5.36
C LYS A 368 2.66 -29.60 -5.00
N LYS A 369 2.18 -30.32 -3.99
CA LYS A 369 0.81 -30.14 -3.48
C LYS A 369 0.80 -28.99 -2.48
N VAL A 370 0.58 -27.77 -2.97
CA VAL A 370 0.45 -26.59 -2.10
C VAL A 370 -0.90 -26.64 -1.40
N GLU A 371 -0.88 -26.48 -0.08
CA GLU A 371 -2.09 -26.51 0.75
C GLU A 371 -2.52 -25.11 1.18
N ARG A 372 -1.58 -24.20 1.46
CA ARG A 372 -1.88 -22.81 1.83
C ARG A 372 -0.95 -21.82 1.13
N ILE A 373 -1.48 -20.64 0.83
CA ILE A 373 -0.74 -19.51 0.28
C ILE A 373 -0.94 -18.28 1.16
N TYR A 374 0.07 -17.42 1.23
CA TYR A 374 0.00 -16.15 1.93
C TYR A 374 0.77 -15.09 1.16
N ALA A 375 0.30 -13.85 1.22
CA ALA A 375 0.92 -12.70 0.58
C ALA A 375 1.12 -11.61 1.64
N GLY A 376 2.35 -11.10 1.74
CA GLY A 376 2.71 -9.97 2.59
C GLY A 376 2.81 -8.67 1.79
N GLY A 377 3.55 -7.70 2.32
CA GLY A 377 3.76 -6.43 1.63
C GLY A 377 4.33 -6.60 0.22
N ASN A 378 5.52 -7.19 0.12
CA ASN A 378 6.20 -7.43 -1.16
C ASN A 378 6.83 -8.84 -1.22
N HIS A 379 6.20 -9.80 -0.57
CA HIS A 379 6.66 -11.17 -0.50
C HIS A 379 5.50 -12.15 -0.33
N SER A 380 5.80 -13.43 -0.51
CA SER A 380 4.81 -14.49 -0.69
C SER A 380 5.30 -15.80 -0.09
N TRP A 381 4.34 -16.63 0.31
CA TRP A 381 4.57 -17.91 0.95
C TRP A 381 3.67 -19.00 0.39
N ALA A 382 4.17 -20.23 0.40
CA ALA A 382 3.40 -21.44 0.13
C ALA A 382 3.77 -22.54 1.12
N LEU A 383 2.77 -23.16 1.74
CA LEU A 383 2.93 -24.31 2.62
C LEU A 383 2.44 -25.55 1.87
N LEU A 384 3.25 -26.60 1.85
CA LEU A 384 2.89 -27.86 1.21
C LEU A 384 2.03 -28.75 2.13
N ASP A 385 1.28 -29.67 1.53
CA ASP A 385 0.66 -30.78 2.23
C ASP A 385 1.76 -31.65 2.90
N PRO A 386 1.77 -31.80 4.23
CA PRO A 386 2.76 -32.63 4.90
C PRO A 386 2.62 -34.12 4.55
N ALA A 387 1.40 -34.60 4.22
CA ALA A 387 1.17 -35.98 3.88
C ALA A 387 1.70 -36.33 2.48
N GLU A 388 1.47 -35.43 1.52
CA GLU A 388 1.71 -35.65 0.09
C GLU A 388 2.33 -34.42 -0.60
N PRO A 389 3.58 -34.04 -0.28
CA PRO A 389 4.17 -32.79 -0.78
C PRO A 389 4.46 -32.79 -2.28
N ILE A 390 4.48 -33.96 -2.94
CA ILE A 390 4.80 -34.14 -4.36
C ILE A 390 3.65 -34.90 -5.04
N ARG A 391 3.27 -34.46 -6.24
CA ARG A 391 2.25 -35.10 -7.09
C ARG A 391 2.96 -35.99 -8.12
N ALA A 392 2.65 -37.28 -8.14
CA ALA A 392 3.27 -38.24 -9.06
C ALA A 392 2.91 -37.97 -10.53
N ASP A 393 1.63 -37.69 -10.81
CA ASP A 393 1.09 -37.51 -12.15
C ASP A 393 0.72 -36.03 -12.41
N TYR A 394 1.69 -35.14 -12.22
CA TYR A 394 1.45 -33.71 -12.40
C TYR A 394 1.38 -33.33 -13.89
N GLU A 395 0.22 -32.84 -14.31
CA GLU A 395 0.05 -32.16 -15.59
C GLU A 395 -0.05 -30.64 -15.37
N PRO A 396 0.80 -29.84 -16.04
CA PRO A 396 0.70 -28.39 -15.98
C PRO A 396 -0.71 -27.91 -16.38
N PRO A 397 -1.28 -26.92 -15.67
CA PRO A 397 -2.56 -26.36 -16.05
C PRO A 397 -2.47 -25.77 -17.45
N SER A 398 -3.55 -25.88 -18.22
CA SER A 398 -3.62 -25.29 -19.55
C SER A 398 -3.27 -23.80 -19.48
N PRO A 399 -2.44 -23.30 -20.43
CA PRO A 399 -2.11 -21.88 -20.51
C PRO A 399 -3.37 -21.03 -20.51
N LEU A 400 -3.27 -19.82 -19.96
CA LEU A 400 -4.35 -18.86 -20.12
C LEU A 400 -4.51 -18.53 -21.61
N PRO A 401 -5.76 -18.46 -22.12
CA PRO A 401 -5.98 -18.10 -23.51
C PRO A 401 -5.37 -16.72 -23.79
N ALA A 402 -4.67 -16.58 -24.91
CA ALA A 402 -3.99 -15.33 -25.27
C ALA A 402 -4.99 -14.17 -25.42
N GLU A 403 -6.20 -14.46 -25.91
CA GLU A 403 -7.30 -13.53 -26.04
C GLU A 403 -8.60 -14.20 -25.56
N MET A 404 -9.34 -13.57 -24.65
CA MET A 404 -10.79 -13.69 -24.73
C MET A 404 -11.26 -12.62 -25.69
N SER A 405 -11.76 -13.03 -26.86
CA SER A 405 -12.43 -12.09 -27.77
C SER A 405 -13.52 -11.33 -27.01
N LEU A 406 -13.68 -10.03 -27.30
CA LEU A 406 -14.73 -9.14 -26.77
C LEU A 406 -16.17 -9.70 -26.88
N LEU A 407 -16.36 -10.81 -27.61
CA LEU A 407 -17.62 -11.49 -27.82
C LEU A 407 -18.19 -12.16 -26.55
N ASP A 408 -17.38 -12.46 -25.53
CA ASP A 408 -17.89 -13.13 -24.32
C ASP A 408 -18.40 -12.15 -23.23
N ILE A 409 -18.26 -10.84 -23.46
CA ILE A 409 -18.88 -9.79 -22.64
C ILE A 409 -20.39 -9.70 -22.91
N SER A 410 -20.85 -10.17 -24.07
CA SER A 410 -22.27 -10.17 -24.46
C SER A 410 -23.16 -11.14 -23.66
N ARG A 411 -22.56 -12.06 -22.90
CA ARG A 411 -23.28 -12.95 -21.97
C ARG A 411 -23.37 -12.41 -20.54
N VAL A 412 -22.87 -11.21 -20.30
CA VAL A 412 -23.17 -10.43 -19.09
C VAL A 412 -24.22 -9.39 -19.48
N PRO A 413 -25.45 -9.43 -18.94
CA PRO A 413 -26.44 -8.41 -19.26
C PRO A 413 -25.90 -7.05 -18.81
N SER A 414 -25.77 -6.12 -19.76
CA SER A 414 -25.55 -4.70 -19.44
C SER A 414 -26.68 -4.24 -18.50
N PRO A 415 -26.40 -3.41 -17.49
CA PRO A 415 -27.46 -2.83 -16.67
C PRO A 415 -28.43 -2.06 -17.59
N PRO A 416 -29.75 -2.19 -17.41
CA PRO A 416 -30.68 -1.36 -18.15
C PRO A 416 -30.40 0.12 -17.82
N PRO A 417 -30.53 1.04 -18.80
CA PRO A 417 -30.37 2.46 -18.53
C PRO A 417 -31.34 2.89 -17.44
N SER A 418 -30.82 3.67 -16.50
CA SER A 418 -31.57 4.24 -15.39
C SER A 418 -32.86 4.90 -15.87
N ILE A 419 -33.94 4.66 -15.12
CA ILE A 419 -35.24 5.29 -15.29
C ILE A 419 -35.02 6.81 -15.32
N GLN A 420 -35.14 7.39 -16.52
CA GLN A 420 -35.26 8.83 -16.70
C GLN A 420 -36.51 9.28 -15.95
N GLN A 421 -36.32 10.02 -14.87
CA GLN A 421 -37.37 10.90 -14.38
C GLN A 421 -37.71 11.88 -15.51
N ARG A 422 -39.00 11.92 -15.84
CA ARG A 422 -39.59 12.83 -16.83
C ARG A 422 -39.23 14.27 -16.49
N SER A 423 -38.62 14.98 -17.43
CA SER A 423 -38.71 16.45 -17.49
C SER A 423 -39.05 16.87 -18.92
N GLY A 424 -39.99 17.82 -19.00
CA GLY A 424 -40.65 18.25 -20.22
C GLY A 424 -39.75 19.02 -21.19
N THR A 425 -40.30 19.19 -22.39
CA THR A 425 -39.72 19.81 -23.59
C THR A 425 -39.20 21.25 -23.37
N PRO A 426 -38.15 21.66 -24.11
CA PRO A 426 -37.53 22.98 -24.01
C PRO A 426 -38.16 23.98 -25.00
N ASP A 427 -38.51 25.17 -24.52
CA ASP A 427 -38.79 26.32 -25.41
C ASP A 427 -38.21 27.63 -24.86
N SER A 428 -37.42 28.26 -25.73
CA SER A 428 -37.11 29.70 -25.82
C SER A 428 -36.44 30.41 -24.63
N LEU A 429 -35.15 30.76 -24.78
CA LEU A 429 -34.74 32.15 -25.03
C LEU A 429 -33.23 32.26 -25.22
N ASN A 430 -32.85 32.39 -26.49
CA ASN A 430 -31.59 33.00 -26.93
C ASN A 430 -31.50 34.44 -26.41
N ARG A 431 -30.35 34.83 -25.86
CA ARG A 431 -29.73 36.11 -26.23
C ARG A 431 -28.20 36.02 -26.20
N SER A 432 -27.69 36.12 -27.41
CA SER A 432 -26.32 36.20 -27.89
C SER A 432 -25.47 37.32 -27.30
N MET A 433 -24.15 37.11 -27.26
CA MET A 433 -23.23 38.01 -27.97
C MET A 433 -22.00 37.25 -28.48
N ARG A 434 -21.80 37.37 -29.81
CA ARG A 434 -20.73 36.84 -30.67
C ARG A 434 -19.42 37.62 -30.43
N LEU A 435 -18.25 37.07 -30.71
CA LEU A 435 -17.49 37.10 -31.99
C LEU A 435 -16.12 36.46 -31.65
N GLU A 436 -15.29 35.84 -32.48
CA GLU A 436 -15.22 35.42 -33.88
C GLU A 436 -13.94 34.55 -33.96
N GLY A 437 -13.87 33.55 -34.85
CA GLY A 437 -12.61 32.83 -35.11
C GLY A 437 -12.75 31.33 -35.35
N SER A 438 -12.96 30.99 -36.60
CA SER A 438 -13.04 29.64 -37.18
C SER A 438 -11.70 28.87 -37.14
N PHE A 439 -11.71 27.59 -36.72
CA PHE A 439 -11.50 26.39 -37.54
C PHE A 439 -11.08 25.18 -36.67
N GLN A 440 -11.82 24.07 -36.88
CA GLN A 440 -11.47 22.66 -36.69
C GLN A 440 -11.10 22.12 -35.29
N LYS A 441 -11.89 21.14 -34.86
CA LYS A 441 -11.55 20.16 -33.81
C LYS A 441 -10.27 19.40 -34.18
N PRO A 442 -9.37 19.22 -33.21
CA PRO A 442 -8.93 17.89 -32.84
C PRO A 442 -8.80 17.75 -31.30
N GLU A 443 -9.73 17.04 -30.66
CA GLU A 443 -9.59 16.65 -29.23
C GLU A 443 -9.61 15.13 -29.06
N THR A 444 -9.15 14.42 -30.09
CA THR A 444 -8.42 13.16 -29.89
C THR A 444 -6.94 13.54 -29.79
N LEU A 445 -6.27 13.10 -28.72
CA LEU A 445 -4.84 13.32 -28.36
C LEU A 445 -4.54 14.52 -27.45
N LEU A 446 -4.83 14.34 -26.16
CA LEU A 446 -3.84 14.62 -25.12
C LEU A 446 -3.89 13.51 -24.06
N GLN A 447 -3.70 12.30 -24.57
CA GLN A 447 -3.22 11.16 -23.80
C GLN A 447 -1.70 11.14 -23.99
N ILE A 448 -1.00 12.10 -23.36
CA ILE A 448 0.46 12.14 -23.32
C ILE A 448 0.85 12.28 -21.85
N ALA A 449 1.44 11.21 -21.34
CA ALA A 449 2.34 11.13 -20.19
C ALA A 449 1.93 11.87 -18.91
N TYR A 450 1.08 11.22 -18.10
CA TYR A 450 1.21 11.29 -16.63
C TYR A 450 1.86 10.01 -16.08
N SER A 451 2.70 9.37 -16.90
CA SER A 451 3.73 8.45 -16.45
C SER A 451 4.94 9.28 -16.00
N ASP A 452 5.48 8.97 -14.84
CA ASP A 452 6.77 9.45 -14.33
C ASP A 452 6.85 10.89 -13.80
N ILE A 453 6.23 11.10 -12.63
CA ILE A 453 6.85 11.98 -11.63
C ILE A 453 7.21 11.12 -10.43
N GLN A 454 8.24 10.29 -10.58
CA GLN A 454 9.04 9.82 -9.46
C GLN A 454 10.20 10.81 -9.31
N TYR A 455 10.18 11.60 -8.23
CA TYR A 455 11.18 12.57 -7.77
C TYR A 455 11.49 13.78 -8.69
N SER A 456 11.35 15.00 -8.15
CA SER A 456 11.84 16.24 -8.79
C SER A 456 13.02 16.81 -7.99
N HIS A 457 14.19 16.98 -8.61
CA HIS A 457 15.30 17.74 -8.02
C HIS A 457 15.10 19.24 -8.26
N ARG A 458 15.37 20.09 -7.26
CA ARG A 458 15.19 21.54 -7.34
C ARG A 458 16.45 22.26 -6.85
N PHE A 459 16.99 23.16 -7.66
CA PHE A 459 18.14 23.98 -7.30
C PHE A 459 17.66 25.39 -6.94
N ILE A 460 18.04 25.89 -5.77
CA ILE A 460 17.63 27.21 -5.30
C ILE A 460 18.87 27.99 -4.90
N ARG A 461 19.05 29.15 -5.52
CA ARG A 461 20.15 30.06 -5.21
C ARG A 461 19.61 31.33 -4.56
N PHE A 462 20.15 31.69 -3.40
CA PHE A 462 19.76 32.91 -2.70
C PHE A 462 20.98 33.70 -2.21
N MET A 463 20.83 35.02 -2.17
CA MET A 463 21.88 35.95 -1.76
C MET A 463 21.55 36.46 -0.36
N LEU A 464 22.43 36.22 0.61
CA LEU A 464 22.25 36.68 1.98
C LEU A 464 22.95 38.03 2.17
N LYS A 465 22.26 38.94 2.87
CA LYS A 465 22.83 40.23 3.25
C LYS A 465 23.45 40.11 4.63
N GLU A 466 24.56 39.37 4.69
CA GLU A 466 25.33 39.22 5.93
C GLU A 466 26.80 39.48 5.68
N THR A 467 27.41 40.18 6.63
CA THR A 467 28.82 40.59 6.57
C THR A 467 29.76 39.56 7.19
N SER A 468 29.21 38.59 7.92
CA SER A 468 29.95 37.49 8.56
C SER A 468 29.53 36.15 7.98
N LEU A 469 30.53 35.37 7.57
CA LEU A 469 30.36 34.03 7.02
C LEU A 469 29.69 33.08 8.03
N GLU A 470 30.07 33.16 9.31
CA GLU A 470 29.49 32.32 10.36
C GLU A 470 28.00 32.61 10.57
N VAL A 471 27.61 33.90 10.53
CA VAL A 471 26.21 34.31 10.69
C VAL A 471 25.39 33.95 9.45
N GLY A 472 25.94 34.13 8.25
CA GLY A 472 25.30 33.75 6.99
C GLY A 472 25.03 32.25 6.90
N LYS A 473 26.02 31.43 7.27
CA LYS A 473 25.88 29.97 7.32
C LYS A 473 24.85 29.53 8.37
N ALA A 474 24.88 30.10 9.57
CA ALA A 474 23.90 29.80 10.61
C ALA A 474 22.46 30.13 10.16
N LYS A 475 22.26 31.24 9.44
CA LYS A 475 20.94 31.61 8.89
C LYS A 475 20.49 30.69 7.74
N ALA A 476 21.41 30.23 6.90
CA ALA A 476 21.10 29.24 5.86
C ALA A 476 20.70 27.88 6.47
N GLU A 477 21.38 27.47 7.55
CA GLU A 477 21.04 26.27 8.31
C GLU A 477 19.70 26.41 9.04
N GLU A 478 19.40 27.57 9.62
CA GLU A 478 18.11 27.89 10.24
C GLU A 478 16.97 27.82 9.20
N PHE A 479 17.15 28.38 8.01
CA PHE A 479 16.18 28.29 6.92
C PHE A 479 15.89 26.84 6.51
N VAL A 480 16.92 26.02 6.34
CA VAL A 480 16.76 24.59 6.00
C VAL A 480 16.08 23.84 7.14
N HIS A 481 16.43 24.14 8.39
CA HIS A 481 15.80 23.54 9.56
C HIS A 481 14.31 23.89 9.66
N GLU A 482 13.93 25.15 9.43
CA GLU A 482 12.52 25.56 9.37
C GLU A 482 11.76 24.85 8.25
N MET A 483 12.38 24.66 7.08
CA MET A 483 11.79 23.90 5.99
C MET A 483 11.58 22.42 6.34
N TYR A 484 12.55 21.82 7.05
CA TYR A 484 12.44 20.45 7.56
C TYR A 484 11.28 20.30 8.55
N MET A 485 11.07 21.31 9.41
CA MET A 485 10.00 21.31 10.41
C MET A 485 8.61 21.63 9.84
N SER A 486 8.52 22.10 8.59
CA SER A 486 7.27 22.61 8.00
C SER A 486 6.35 21.54 7.35
N GLU A 487 6.51 20.25 7.65
CA GLU A 487 5.77 19.12 7.04
C GLU A 487 5.99 18.94 5.51
N LEU A 488 6.99 19.62 4.93
CA LEU A 488 7.20 19.65 3.47
C LEU A 488 8.18 18.59 2.93
N GLY A 489 8.58 17.59 3.73
CA GLY A 489 9.28 16.39 3.26
C GLY A 489 10.62 16.66 2.56
N VAL A 490 11.49 17.47 3.15
CA VAL A 490 12.86 17.70 2.63
C VAL A 490 13.69 16.43 2.84
N LEU A 491 13.95 15.68 1.78
CA LEU A 491 14.66 14.39 1.80
C LEU A 491 16.18 14.53 1.83
N TYR A 492 16.71 15.58 1.20
CA TYR A 492 18.14 15.86 1.13
C TYR A 492 18.38 17.36 0.90
N HIS A 493 19.42 17.90 1.54
CA HIS A 493 19.89 19.24 1.26
C HIS A 493 21.42 19.31 1.17
N ARG A 494 21.93 20.23 0.35
CA ARG A 494 23.34 20.64 0.36
C ARG A 494 23.43 22.14 0.28
N ILE A 495 24.20 22.75 1.19
CA ILE A 495 24.53 24.17 1.17
C ILE A 495 25.97 24.27 0.69
N GLN A 496 26.19 25.04 -0.37
CA GLN A 496 27.51 25.34 -0.89
C GLN A 496 27.66 26.86 -0.92
N GLU A 497 28.78 27.35 -0.38
CA GLU A 497 29.24 28.71 -0.62
C GLU A 497 29.68 28.79 -2.08
N ASP A 498 29.13 29.76 -2.81
CA ASP A 498 29.55 29.95 -4.18
C ASP A 498 30.91 30.66 -4.16
N ASP A 499 31.93 30.09 -4.81
CA ASP A 499 33.17 30.83 -5.08
C ASP A 499 32.80 32.13 -5.81
N ASP A 500 33.19 33.28 -5.24
CA ASP A 500 32.87 34.64 -5.68
C ASP A 500 32.45 34.69 -7.14
N ILE A 501 31.13 34.73 -7.39
CA ILE A 501 30.64 34.97 -8.74
C ILE A 501 30.85 36.46 -9.00
N VAL A 502 32.06 36.78 -9.44
CA VAL A 502 32.35 37.98 -10.19
C VAL A 502 31.36 37.96 -11.37
N GLU A 503 30.36 38.84 -11.33
CA GLU A 503 29.57 39.17 -12.51
C GLU A 503 30.56 39.68 -13.56
N VAL A 504 31.02 38.81 -14.46
CA VAL A 504 31.74 39.23 -15.67
C VAL A 504 30.68 39.77 -16.62
N THR A 505 30.18 40.96 -16.32
CA THR A 505 29.71 41.86 -17.36
C THR A 505 30.93 42.61 -17.86
N ASN A 506 31.31 42.37 -19.12
CA ASN A 506 32.31 43.15 -19.83
C ASN A 506 31.94 44.65 -19.79
N SER A 507 32.46 45.39 -18.81
CA SER A 507 33.07 46.72 -18.95
C SER A 507 33.27 47.36 -17.57
N GLU A 508 34.53 47.64 -17.25
CA GLU A 508 35.09 48.42 -16.12
C GLU A 508 35.52 47.67 -14.83
N PRO A 509 36.70 48.03 -14.28
CA PRO A 509 37.24 47.40 -13.08
C PRO A 509 36.57 48.02 -11.84
N ILE A 510 35.68 47.28 -11.20
CA ILE A 510 35.10 47.71 -9.93
C ILE A 510 35.93 47.16 -8.78
N VAL A 511 36.53 48.12 -8.08
CA VAL A 511 37.16 48.06 -6.76
C VAL A 511 36.44 47.08 -5.83
N ALA A 512 37.20 46.18 -5.19
CA ALA A 512 36.73 45.31 -4.12
C ALA A 512 36.07 46.14 -3.02
N SER A 513 34.74 46.24 -3.05
CA SER A 513 33.96 46.90 -2.02
C SER A 513 33.91 45.99 -0.80
N ALA A 514 34.58 46.40 0.27
CA ALA A 514 34.46 45.82 1.60
C ALA A 514 32.98 45.82 2.04
N GLY A 515 32.35 44.66 1.92
CA GLY A 515 30.91 44.45 2.08
C GLY A 515 30.40 43.42 1.07
N GLY A 516 31.10 42.27 0.97
CA GLY A 516 30.71 41.20 0.06
C GLY A 516 29.35 40.63 0.46
N GLU A 517 28.38 40.65 -0.44
CA GLU A 517 27.15 39.87 -0.29
C GLU A 517 27.54 38.39 -0.42
N LEU A 518 27.43 37.63 0.66
CA LEU A 518 27.68 36.18 0.63
C LEU A 518 26.54 35.49 -0.13
N SER A 519 26.88 34.76 -1.20
CA SER A 519 25.94 33.96 -1.96
C SER A 519 26.08 32.48 -1.64
N PHE A 520 24.95 31.83 -1.42
CA PHE A 520 24.88 30.40 -1.15
C PHE A 520 23.93 29.72 -2.13
N THR A 521 24.35 28.56 -2.62
CA THR A 521 23.50 27.65 -3.37
C THR A 521 22.98 26.57 -2.44
N CYS A 522 21.66 26.41 -2.38
CA CYS A 522 20.98 25.36 -1.65
C CYS A 522 20.33 24.39 -2.64
N LEU A 523 20.83 23.16 -2.67
CA LEU A 523 20.16 22.05 -3.34
C LEU A 523 19.14 21.48 -2.37
N LEU A 524 17.85 21.48 -2.74
CA LEU A 524 16.77 20.90 -1.95
C LEU A 524 16.07 19.82 -2.76
N VAL A 525 16.13 18.59 -2.27
CA VAL A 525 15.38 17.46 -2.82
C VAL A 525 14.21 17.21 -1.90
N CYS A 526 13.02 17.49 -2.40
CA CYS A 526 11.78 17.32 -1.63
C CYS A 526 10.88 16.32 -2.35
N ASP A 527 10.22 15.50 -1.55
CA ASP A 527 9.08 14.71 -2.01
C ASP A 527 7.81 15.41 -1.51
N PRO A 528 6.97 15.97 -2.41
CA PRO A 528 5.72 16.60 -2.01
C PRO A 528 4.72 15.62 -1.37
N THR A 529 5.06 14.33 -1.29
CA THR A 529 4.20 13.27 -0.79
C THR A 529 4.67 12.55 0.47
N LYS A 530 5.88 12.82 1.06
CA LYS A 530 6.22 12.49 2.48
C LYS A 530 7.70 12.63 2.94
N ASN A 531 7.84 12.68 4.28
CA ASN A 531 9.04 12.67 5.13
C ASN A 531 10.00 11.42 5.03
N ASP A 532 11.28 11.67 4.70
CA ASP A 532 12.61 11.08 5.11
C ASP A 532 13.15 9.68 4.68
N PRO A 533 14.52 9.42 4.63
CA PRO A 533 15.73 10.27 4.43
C PRO A 533 16.76 9.67 3.38
N PRO A 534 18.08 10.06 3.38
CA PRO A 534 18.80 10.73 2.29
C PRO A 534 19.29 9.85 1.10
N VAL A 535 19.44 10.46 -0.07
CA VAL A 535 20.10 9.88 -1.26
C VAL A 535 21.59 10.28 -1.25
N THR A 536 22.50 9.30 -1.37
CA THR A 536 23.93 9.55 -1.63
C THR A 536 24.14 10.01 -3.07
N ILE A 537 24.54 11.27 -3.26
CA ILE A 537 24.82 11.89 -4.56
C ILE A 537 26.34 12.10 -4.67
N GLU A 538 27.03 11.17 -5.32
CA GLU A 538 28.48 11.29 -5.64
C GLU A 538 28.80 11.26 -7.14
N SER A 539 27.81 11.34 -8.02
CA SER A 539 28.06 11.61 -9.43
C SER A 539 27.00 12.59 -9.94
N TYR A 540 27.34 13.37 -10.96
CA TYR A 540 26.55 14.47 -11.53
C TYR A 540 26.78 15.85 -10.89
N ILE A 541 27.99 16.37 -11.06
CA ILE A 541 28.21 17.82 -11.22
C ILE A 541 28.67 18.01 -12.67
N GLY A 542 27.85 18.69 -13.47
CA GLY A 542 28.11 19.04 -14.86
C GLY A 542 27.15 20.14 -15.31
N GLU A 543 27.68 21.17 -15.96
CA GLU A 543 27.18 22.54 -16.12
C GLU A 543 25.87 22.78 -16.92
N PRO A 544 25.29 24.01 -16.87
CA PRO A 544 23.86 24.25 -17.07
C PRO A 544 23.48 24.72 -18.47
N SER A 545 22.23 24.45 -18.89
CA SER A 545 21.58 25.15 -20.00
C SER A 545 20.08 25.24 -19.76
N GLN A 546 19.55 26.44 -20.01
CA GLN A 546 18.31 27.02 -19.49
C GLN A 546 17.01 26.49 -20.12
N LEU A 547 15.92 26.50 -19.34
CA LEU A 547 14.55 26.68 -19.86
C LEU A 547 13.61 27.28 -18.81
N THR A 548 12.81 28.27 -19.22
CA THR A 548 11.87 29.04 -18.38
C THR A 548 10.43 28.62 -18.64
N VAL A 549 9.63 28.38 -17.59
CA VAL A 549 8.18 28.14 -17.70
C VAL A 549 7.40 29.20 -16.92
N PHE A 550 6.40 29.80 -17.58
CA PHE A 550 5.48 30.75 -16.95
C PHE A 550 4.23 30.03 -16.45
N LEU A 551 3.83 30.29 -15.20
CA LEU A 551 2.57 29.82 -14.63
C LEU A 551 1.62 31.00 -14.39
N LYS A 552 0.42 30.91 -14.96
CA LYS A 552 -0.65 31.92 -14.79
C LYS A 552 -1.59 31.46 -13.69
N ALA A 553 -1.65 32.21 -12.59
CA ALA A 553 -2.29 31.84 -11.33
C ALA A 553 -3.81 31.57 -11.37
N GLN A 554 -4.51 31.91 -12.47
CA GLN A 554 -5.99 31.94 -12.49
C GLN A 554 -6.67 30.63 -12.93
N GLN A 555 -5.94 29.53 -13.16
CA GLN A 555 -6.53 28.23 -13.51
C GLN A 555 -6.04 27.05 -12.64
N MET A 556 -5.69 27.29 -11.36
CA MET A 556 -5.09 26.26 -10.48
C MET A 556 -6.02 25.72 -9.38
N THR A 557 -7.34 25.66 -9.60
CA THR A 557 -8.30 25.32 -8.52
C THR A 557 -9.01 23.97 -8.67
N SER A 558 -8.57 23.07 -9.55
CA SER A 558 -9.31 21.81 -9.82
C SER A 558 -8.61 20.51 -9.39
N ASN A 559 -7.38 20.54 -8.84
CA ASN A 559 -6.67 19.32 -8.41
C ASN A 559 -5.94 19.51 -7.06
N PRO A 560 -6.15 18.64 -6.05
CA PRO A 560 -5.52 18.74 -4.74
C PRO A 560 -3.99 18.61 -4.74
N THR A 561 -3.40 17.85 -5.68
CA THR A 561 -1.93 17.78 -5.82
C THR A 561 -1.37 19.09 -6.39
N GLN A 562 -2.12 19.75 -7.28
CA GLN A 562 -1.77 21.08 -7.80
C GLN A 562 -2.02 22.19 -6.78
N ALA A 563 -3.04 22.04 -5.93
CA ALA A 563 -3.31 22.93 -4.81
C ALA A 563 -2.22 22.83 -3.73
N ALA A 564 -1.77 21.62 -3.40
CA ALA A 564 -0.64 21.40 -2.49
C ALA A 564 0.66 21.96 -3.06
N LEU A 565 0.92 21.75 -4.35
CA LEU A 565 2.07 22.35 -5.04
C LEU A 565 1.96 23.89 -5.07
N SER A 566 0.77 24.45 -5.26
CA SER A 566 0.53 25.89 -5.28
C SER A 566 0.71 26.52 -3.88
N GLU A 567 0.16 25.90 -2.84
CA GLU A 567 0.34 26.33 -1.46
C GLU A 567 1.80 26.20 -1.02
N TRP A 568 2.50 25.15 -1.44
CA TRP A 568 3.94 25.00 -1.24
C TRP A 568 4.72 26.12 -1.92
N VAL A 569 4.48 26.38 -3.21
CA VAL A 569 5.18 27.45 -3.95
C VAL A 569 4.89 28.81 -3.32
N ARG A 570 3.66 29.05 -2.87
CA ARG A 570 3.26 30.28 -2.19
C ARG A 570 3.95 30.44 -0.83
N PHE A 571 3.93 29.42 0.03
CA PHE A 571 4.59 29.41 1.34
C PHE A 571 6.11 29.59 1.19
N PHE A 572 6.70 28.88 0.24
CA PHE A 572 8.11 28.97 -0.12
C PHE A 572 8.49 30.39 -0.57
N LEU A 573 7.75 31.00 -1.49
CA LEU A 573 8.03 32.37 -1.96
C LEU A 573 7.86 33.42 -0.85
N LEU A 574 6.88 33.25 0.04
CA LEU A 574 6.68 34.12 1.20
C LEU A 574 7.85 34.03 2.18
N LYS A 575 8.36 32.83 2.44
CA LYS A 575 9.50 32.59 3.34
C LYS A 575 10.82 33.04 2.73
N VAL A 576 11.11 32.73 1.47
CA VAL A 576 12.31 33.23 0.78
C VAL A 576 12.34 34.77 0.79
N GLY A 577 11.18 35.42 0.60
CA GLY A 577 11.04 36.87 0.70
C GLY A 577 11.30 37.45 2.10
N SER A 578 11.13 36.68 3.18
CA SER A 578 11.48 37.11 4.54
C SER A 578 12.97 36.94 4.89
N PHE A 579 13.70 36.09 4.15
CA PHE A 579 15.10 35.77 4.40
C PHE A 579 16.09 36.47 3.43
N CYS A 580 15.64 36.90 2.24
CA CYS A 580 16.49 37.54 1.24
C CYS A 580 16.33 39.06 1.23
N SER A 581 17.44 39.80 1.08
CA SER A 581 17.41 41.27 0.98
C SER A 581 17.01 41.80 -0.40
N LYS A 582 17.10 40.94 -1.42
CA LYS A 582 16.71 41.14 -2.82
C LYS A 582 15.90 39.93 -3.27
N PRO A 583 14.95 40.09 -4.21
CA PRO A 583 14.20 38.96 -4.74
C PRO A 583 15.15 37.92 -5.37
N PRO A 584 14.86 36.61 -5.24
CA PRO A 584 15.69 35.56 -5.81
C PRO A 584 15.85 35.77 -7.32
N LYS A 585 17.11 35.76 -7.80
CA LYS A 585 17.43 36.08 -9.20
C LYS A 585 16.91 35.02 -10.18
N PHE A 586 16.77 33.74 -9.78
CA PHE A 586 16.25 32.66 -10.63
C PHE A 586 15.75 31.44 -9.82
N PHE A 587 14.85 30.65 -10.42
CA PHE A 587 14.27 29.42 -9.85
C PHE A 587 14.13 28.35 -10.96
N GLU A 588 14.66 27.13 -10.76
CA GLU A 588 14.68 26.07 -11.79
C GLU A 588 14.08 24.74 -11.28
N LEU A 589 13.26 24.08 -12.12
CA LEU A 589 12.67 22.76 -11.88
C LEU A 589 13.00 21.81 -13.05
N ARG A 590 13.59 20.63 -12.78
CA ARG A 590 13.90 19.62 -13.83
C ARG A 590 13.17 18.28 -13.58
N PRO A 591 12.53 17.68 -14.60
CA PRO A 591 12.09 16.29 -14.53
C PRO A 591 13.26 15.31 -14.69
N ILE A 592 13.16 14.11 -14.09
CA ILE A 592 14.19 13.05 -14.15
C ILE A 592 14.37 12.46 -15.56
N SER A 593 13.43 12.63 -16.48
CA SER A 593 13.47 12.02 -17.82
C SER A 593 14.43 12.70 -18.82
N TYR A 594 15.38 13.54 -18.39
CA TYR A 594 16.29 14.26 -19.28
C TYR A 594 17.79 13.91 -19.13
N TYR A 595 18.13 12.82 -18.44
CA TYR A 595 19.53 12.36 -18.28
C TYR A 595 19.83 10.97 -18.88
N MET A 596 19.04 10.50 -19.86
CA MET A 596 19.35 9.25 -20.59
C MET A 596 19.93 9.44 -22.00
N ASN A 597 20.42 10.63 -22.36
CA ASN A 597 21.36 10.78 -23.48
C ASN A 597 22.23 12.01 -23.28
N LEU A 598 23.34 11.83 -22.58
CA LEU A 598 24.65 12.48 -22.80
C LEU A 598 25.69 11.85 -21.87
#